data_AF-A0A1G4JJ61-F1
#
_entry.id   AF-A0A1G4JJ61-F1
#
_cell.length_a   1.000
_cell.length_b   1.000
_cell.length_c   1.000
_cell.angle_alpha   90.00
_cell.angle_beta   90.00
_cell.angle_gamma   90.00
#
_symmetry.space_group_name_H-M   'P 1'
#
loop_
_entity.id
_entity.type
_entity.pdbx_description
1 polymer ?
#
loop_
_entity_poly.entity_id
_entity_poly.type
_entity_poly.pdbx_seq_one_letter_code
_entity_poly.pdbx_strand_id
1 'polypeptide(L)'
;MIRAVRLNTAVLQTKKTAASAAIGLRRGLATTATPDADETVEITLPDSSFEGYMLEPPSLTYTTTKAGLLQMYKDMVCVRRMEMACDALYKAKKIRGFCHLTVGQEAIAVGIENAITKKDTVITSYRCHGFTFMRGASVQAVLAELMGRRSGVSYGKGGSMHLYAPGFYGGNGIVGAQVPLGAGLAFAHQYKNEDACTFDLYGDGASNQGQVFEAFNMAKLYNLPCVFACENNKYGMGTAASRSSAMTEYFKRGQYIPGLKVNGMDILAVYQASKFAKDWCVSGKGPLVLEYETYRYGGHSMSDPGTTYRTRDEIQHMRSKNDPIAGLKMYLMELNVATEDEIKAYDKAARKYVDEQVELADASPAPEAKMSILFEDVYIPGTETPTLRGRVSEDTWDFQKKGFAFRD
;
A
#
# COMPACT_ATOMS: atom_id res chain seq x y z
N MET A 1 -59.48 25.39 10.14
CA MET A 1 -60.49 24.87 9.19
C MET A 1 -60.11 23.44 8.82
N ILE A 2 -60.87 22.50 9.38
CA ILE A 2 -60.82 21.08 9.08
C ILE A 2 -61.48 20.87 7.71
N ARG A 3 -60.86 20.08 6.82
CA ARG A 3 -61.65 19.31 5.83
C ARG A 3 -61.01 17.97 5.54
N ALA A 4 -61.86 16.97 5.67
CA ALA A 4 -61.60 15.55 5.72
C ALA A 4 -61.89 14.89 4.36
N VAL A 5 -61.15 13.81 4.10
CA VAL A 5 -61.60 12.49 3.62
C VAL A 5 -62.38 12.40 2.29
N ARG A 6 -61.87 11.54 1.39
CA ARG A 6 -62.58 10.36 0.87
C ARG A 6 -61.63 9.33 0.24
N LEU A 7 -61.65 8.12 0.82
CA LEU A 7 -61.19 6.87 0.20
C LEU A 7 -62.12 6.46 -0.95
N ASN A 8 -61.58 5.73 -1.92
CA ASN A 8 -62.35 4.73 -2.66
C ASN A 8 -61.48 3.50 -2.97
N THR A 9 -62.09 2.34 -2.76
CA THR A 9 -61.54 0.97 -2.73
C THR A 9 -61.78 0.17 -4.02
N ALA A 10 -60.92 -0.84 -4.22
CA ALA A 10 -61.04 -2.07 -5.02
C ALA A 10 -61.01 -1.92 -6.57
N VAL A 11 -60.33 -2.79 -7.34
CA VAL A 11 -60.59 -4.23 -7.52
C VAL A 11 -59.34 -4.99 -8.00
N LEU A 12 -59.15 -6.21 -7.48
CA LEU A 12 -58.20 -7.23 -7.94
C LEU A 12 -58.56 -7.79 -9.33
N GLN A 13 -57.55 -8.05 -10.17
CA GLN A 13 -57.62 -9.14 -11.16
C GLN A 13 -56.33 -9.96 -11.21
N THR A 14 -56.48 -11.23 -10.88
CA THR A 14 -55.53 -12.33 -11.02
C THR A 14 -55.43 -12.82 -12.46
N LYS A 15 -54.22 -13.15 -12.93
CA LYS A 15 -54.02 -14.16 -13.99
C LYS A 15 -52.91 -15.13 -13.58
N LYS A 16 -53.29 -16.41 -13.55
CA LYS A 16 -52.44 -17.61 -13.41
C LYS A 16 -51.94 -18.08 -14.80
N THR A 17 -51.02 -19.05 -14.71
CA THR A 17 -50.50 -20.04 -15.68
C THR A 17 -49.12 -19.69 -16.27
N ALA A 18 -48.15 -20.59 -16.40
CA ALA A 18 -48.11 -22.04 -16.29
C ALA A 18 -46.76 -22.55 -15.76
N ALA A 19 -46.81 -23.74 -15.14
CA ALA A 19 -45.66 -24.51 -14.70
C ALA A 19 -45.00 -25.26 -15.88
N SER A 20 -43.68 -25.43 -15.81
CA SER A 20 -42.94 -26.48 -16.51
C SER A 20 -42.01 -27.14 -15.50
N ALA A 21 -42.21 -28.44 -15.29
CA ALA A 21 -41.36 -29.29 -14.48
C ALA A 21 -40.31 -29.96 -15.37
N ALA A 22 -39.05 -29.92 -14.95
CA ALA A 22 -38.03 -30.85 -15.41
C ALA A 22 -37.27 -31.39 -14.19
N ILE A 23 -37.33 -32.70 -14.03
CA ILE A 23 -36.70 -33.51 -12.99
C ILE A 23 -35.22 -33.71 -13.34
N GLY A 24 -34.36 -33.68 -12.31
CA GLY A 24 -33.15 -34.49 -12.24
C GLY A 24 -31.83 -33.79 -12.56
N LEU A 25 -31.06 -33.45 -11.52
CA LEU A 25 -29.88 -34.22 -11.12
C LEU A 25 -29.28 -33.58 -9.86
N ARG A 26 -29.39 -34.31 -8.74
CA ARG A 26 -28.56 -34.07 -7.55
C ARG A 26 -27.12 -34.46 -7.91
N ARG A 27 -26.26 -33.47 -8.11
CA ARG A 27 -24.82 -33.59 -7.86
C ARG A 27 -24.48 -32.53 -6.82
N GLY A 28 -24.00 -32.97 -5.66
CA GLY A 28 -23.54 -32.09 -4.60
C GLY A 28 -22.41 -31.22 -5.14
N LEU A 29 -22.72 -29.95 -5.40
CA LEU A 29 -21.71 -28.90 -5.31
C LEU A 29 -21.36 -28.83 -3.84
N ALA A 30 -20.14 -29.22 -3.50
CA ALA A 30 -19.54 -28.91 -2.22
C ALA A 30 -19.83 -27.43 -1.95
N THR A 31 -20.52 -27.17 -0.84
CA THR A 31 -20.76 -25.83 -0.33
C THR A 31 -19.44 -25.08 -0.35
N THR A 32 -19.40 -23.95 -1.05
CA THR A 32 -18.38 -22.90 -0.94
C THR A 32 -18.31 -22.45 0.52
N ALA A 33 -17.62 -23.21 1.36
CA ALA A 33 -17.38 -22.85 2.73
C ALA A 33 -16.18 -21.90 2.72
N THR A 34 -16.44 -20.64 3.04
CA THR A 34 -15.36 -19.77 3.50
C THR A 34 -14.71 -20.49 4.69
N PRO A 35 -13.37 -20.59 4.78
CA PRO A 35 -12.74 -21.21 5.95
C PRO A 35 -13.32 -20.59 7.21
N ASP A 36 -13.61 -21.41 8.22
CA ASP A 36 -14.06 -20.90 9.51
C ASP A 36 -13.03 -19.86 9.98
N ALA A 37 -13.52 -18.68 10.39
CA ALA A 37 -12.66 -17.52 10.65
C ALA A 37 -11.62 -17.82 11.75
N ASP A 38 -11.96 -18.75 12.64
CA ASP A 38 -11.15 -19.16 13.78
C ASP A 38 -10.33 -20.43 13.52
N GLU A 39 -10.43 -21.06 12.34
CA GLU A 39 -9.63 -22.25 12.04
C GLU A 39 -8.16 -21.87 11.86
N THR A 40 -7.31 -22.36 12.76
CA THR A 40 -5.87 -22.08 12.78
C THR A 40 -5.05 -23.12 12.05
N VAL A 41 -3.89 -22.70 11.55
CA VAL A 41 -2.86 -23.55 10.93
C VAL A 41 -1.50 -23.14 11.47
N GLU A 42 -0.59 -24.11 11.56
CA GLU A 42 0.81 -23.86 11.81
C GLU A 42 1.55 -23.65 10.48
N ILE A 43 2.30 -22.55 10.39
CA ILE A 43 3.18 -22.22 9.26
C ILE A 43 4.61 -22.49 9.70
N THR A 44 5.36 -23.17 8.84
CA THR A 44 6.81 -23.34 8.99
C THR A 44 7.49 -22.70 7.79
N LEU A 45 8.26 -21.65 8.07
CA LEU A 45 9.03 -20.90 7.09
C LEU A 45 10.36 -21.61 6.77
N PRO A 46 10.90 -21.45 5.55
CA PRO A 46 12.24 -21.92 5.23
C PRO A 46 13.32 -21.27 6.11
N ASP A 47 14.42 -21.99 6.38
CA ASP A 47 15.57 -21.47 7.15
C ASP A 47 16.17 -20.20 6.55
N SER A 48 16.03 -20.00 5.24
CA SER A 48 16.51 -18.81 4.54
C SER A 48 15.59 -17.58 4.67
N SER A 49 14.50 -17.67 5.43
CA SER A 49 13.53 -16.58 5.58
C SER A 49 14.11 -15.37 6.30
N PHE A 50 15.02 -15.60 7.24
CA PHE A 50 15.55 -14.57 8.13
C PHE A 50 17.07 -14.66 8.30
N GLU A 51 17.73 -13.50 8.39
CA GLU A 51 19.12 -13.38 8.86
C GLU A 51 19.20 -12.24 9.88
N GLY A 52 19.65 -12.53 11.10
CA GLY A 52 19.73 -11.56 12.19
C GLY A 52 21.07 -10.85 12.28
N TYR A 53 21.05 -9.62 12.77
CA TYR A 53 22.24 -8.85 13.15
C TYR A 53 22.02 -8.22 14.53
N MET A 54 22.84 -8.62 15.51
CA MET A 54 22.71 -8.17 16.91
C MET A 54 21.34 -8.48 17.55
N LEU A 55 20.64 -9.50 17.05
CA LEU A 55 19.39 -10.03 17.58
C LEU A 55 19.25 -11.51 17.25
N GLU A 56 18.41 -12.20 18.01
CA GLU A 56 17.91 -13.52 17.64
C GLU A 56 16.73 -13.35 16.65
N PRO A 57 16.80 -13.97 15.45
CA PRO A 57 15.71 -13.90 14.47
C PRO A 57 14.38 -14.42 15.04
N PRO A 58 13.23 -13.99 14.48
CA PRO A 58 11.94 -14.52 14.88
C PRO A 58 11.83 -16.02 14.59
N SER A 59 10.96 -16.71 15.33
CA SER A 59 10.63 -18.11 15.10
C SER A 59 10.22 -18.34 13.65
N LEU A 60 10.77 -19.39 13.04
CA LEU A 60 10.37 -19.88 11.71
C LEU A 60 8.99 -20.55 11.73
N THR A 61 8.52 -20.97 12.90
CA THR A 61 7.21 -21.56 13.06
C THR A 61 6.28 -20.63 13.83
N TYR A 62 5.06 -20.44 13.33
CA TYR A 62 4.03 -19.66 14.01
C TYR A 62 2.62 -20.11 13.59
N THR A 63 1.63 -19.82 14.43
CA THR A 63 0.22 -20.12 14.15
C THR A 63 -0.50 -18.90 13.59
N THR A 64 -1.35 -19.11 12.58
CA THR A 64 -2.24 -18.08 12.01
C THR A 64 -3.57 -18.68 11.59
N THR A 65 -4.55 -17.87 11.19
CA THR A 65 -5.86 -18.36 10.74
C THR A 65 -5.88 -18.62 9.24
N LYS A 66 -6.65 -19.62 8.81
CA LYS A 66 -6.92 -19.90 7.39
C LYS A 66 -7.55 -18.69 6.70
N ALA A 67 -8.46 -18.00 7.38
CA ALA A 67 -9.09 -16.79 6.87
C ALA A 67 -8.06 -15.66 6.65
N GLY A 68 -7.09 -15.50 7.55
CA GLY A 68 -6.00 -14.52 7.40
C GLY A 68 -5.12 -14.80 6.18
N LEU A 69 -4.72 -16.06 5.98
CA LEU A 69 -3.95 -16.47 4.79
C LEU A 69 -4.71 -16.17 3.49
N LEU A 70 -6.01 -16.50 3.46
CA LEU A 70 -6.84 -16.24 2.30
C LEU A 70 -7.03 -14.73 2.04
N GLN A 71 -7.13 -13.93 3.08
CA GLN A 71 -7.25 -12.47 2.96
C GLN A 71 -5.96 -11.85 2.39
N MET A 72 -4.80 -12.26 2.92
CA MET A 72 -3.49 -11.85 2.38
C MET A 72 -3.35 -12.15 0.88
N TYR A 73 -3.84 -13.30 0.42
CA TYR A 73 -3.86 -13.63 -1.02
C TYR A 73 -4.75 -12.67 -1.81
N LYS A 74 -5.99 -12.45 -1.36
CA LYS A 74 -6.95 -11.54 -2.01
C LYS A 74 -6.40 -10.12 -2.11
N ASP A 75 -5.76 -9.63 -1.05
CA ASP A 75 -5.19 -8.30 -0.99
C ASP A 75 -4.01 -8.16 -1.97
N MET A 76 -3.07 -9.10 -2.01
CA MET A 76 -1.97 -9.06 -2.98
C MET A 76 -2.46 -9.12 -4.43
N VAL A 77 -3.47 -9.94 -4.72
CA VAL A 77 -4.09 -9.98 -6.06
C VAL A 77 -4.74 -8.64 -6.39
N CYS A 78 -5.45 -8.01 -5.44
CA CYS A 78 -6.05 -6.69 -5.65
C CYS A 78 -4.98 -5.62 -5.94
N VAL A 79 -3.91 -5.58 -5.15
CA VAL A 79 -2.76 -4.67 -5.38
C VAL A 79 -2.16 -4.89 -6.77
N ARG A 80 -1.87 -6.14 -7.14
CA ARG A 80 -1.35 -6.50 -8.47
C ARG A 80 -2.27 -6.01 -9.59
N ARG A 81 -3.59 -6.20 -9.45
CA ARG A 81 -4.58 -5.78 -10.45
C ARG A 81 -4.68 -4.27 -10.55
N MET A 82 -4.68 -3.55 -9.42
CA MET A 82 -4.65 -2.09 -9.39
C MET A 82 -3.41 -1.55 -10.10
N GLU A 83 -2.23 -2.10 -9.83
CA GLU A 83 -0.99 -1.67 -10.49
C GLU A 83 -0.97 -1.98 -12.00
N MET A 84 -1.55 -3.11 -12.42
CA MET A 84 -1.74 -3.41 -13.84
C MET A 84 -2.72 -2.44 -14.52
N ALA A 85 -3.74 -1.97 -13.80
CA ALA A 85 -4.63 -0.93 -14.31
C ALA A 85 -3.89 0.42 -14.44
N CYS A 86 -3.04 0.78 -13.48
CA CYS A 86 -2.17 1.96 -13.57
C CYS A 86 -1.27 1.93 -14.81
N ASP A 87 -0.63 0.80 -15.12
CA ASP A 87 0.17 0.61 -16.34
C ASP A 87 -0.66 0.89 -17.62
N ALA A 88 -1.84 0.29 -17.71
CA ALA A 88 -2.74 0.47 -18.86
C ALA A 88 -3.23 1.92 -19.01
N LEU A 89 -3.64 2.55 -17.91
CA LEU A 89 -4.10 3.94 -17.88
C LEU A 89 -3.00 4.93 -18.24
N TYR A 90 -1.75 4.66 -17.82
CA TYR A 90 -0.60 5.48 -18.20
C TYR A 90 -0.29 5.37 -19.70
N LYS A 91 -0.32 4.14 -20.25
CA LYS A 91 -0.15 3.91 -21.71
C LYS A 91 -1.26 4.58 -22.52
N ALA A 92 -2.48 4.59 -21.99
CA ALA A 92 -3.63 5.31 -22.55
C ALA A 92 -3.60 6.83 -22.31
N LYS A 93 -2.52 7.38 -21.71
CA LYS A 93 -2.32 8.81 -21.42
C LYS A 93 -3.33 9.42 -20.45
N LYS A 94 -4.06 8.58 -19.69
CA LYS A 94 -4.95 9.03 -18.61
C LYS A 94 -4.18 9.35 -17.32
N ILE A 95 -3.07 8.67 -17.10
CA ILE A 95 -2.08 9.01 -16.06
C ILE A 95 -0.89 9.69 -16.74
N ARG A 96 -0.34 10.73 -16.10
CA ARG A 96 0.76 11.56 -16.59
C ARG A 96 1.82 11.79 -15.50
N GLY A 97 2.98 12.29 -15.90
CA GLY A 97 4.08 12.55 -14.97
C GLY A 97 4.72 11.26 -14.46
N PHE A 98 4.93 11.14 -13.16
CA PHE A 98 5.51 9.95 -12.56
C PHE A 98 4.45 8.88 -12.27
N CYS A 99 4.83 7.60 -12.41
CA CYS A 99 4.03 6.46 -12.00
C CYS A 99 4.97 5.29 -11.68
N HIS A 100 5.02 4.87 -10.42
CA HIS A 100 5.95 3.87 -9.90
C HIS A 100 5.19 2.66 -9.37
N LEU A 101 5.18 1.56 -10.14
CA LEU A 101 4.34 0.39 -9.83
C LEU A 101 5.00 -0.56 -8.83
N THR A 102 4.28 -1.09 -7.83
CA THR A 102 4.82 -2.09 -6.89
C THR A 102 4.78 -3.53 -7.40
N VAL A 103 4.55 -3.77 -8.70
CA VAL A 103 4.38 -5.13 -9.25
C VAL A 103 5.61 -6.01 -8.92
N GLY A 104 5.38 -7.08 -8.16
CA GLY A 104 6.41 -8.01 -7.65
C GLY A 104 6.78 -7.81 -6.18
N GLN A 105 6.36 -6.71 -5.56
CA GLN A 105 6.63 -6.36 -4.16
C GLN A 105 5.36 -6.38 -3.28
N GLU A 106 4.30 -7.05 -3.73
CA GLU A 106 2.98 -7.01 -3.04
C GLU A 106 3.05 -7.53 -1.60
N ALA A 107 3.92 -8.53 -1.36
CA ALA A 107 4.11 -9.14 -0.05
C ALA A 107 4.48 -8.13 1.03
N ILE A 108 5.20 -7.05 0.70
CA ILE A 108 5.67 -6.07 1.68
C ILE A 108 4.50 -5.28 2.28
N ALA A 109 3.74 -4.58 1.42
CA ALA A 109 2.62 -3.75 1.90
C ALA A 109 1.53 -4.59 2.58
N VAL A 110 1.21 -5.75 2.02
CA VAL A 110 0.17 -6.63 2.59
C VAL A 110 0.65 -7.31 3.86
N GLY A 111 1.89 -7.81 3.90
CA GLY A 111 2.45 -8.48 5.06
C GLY A 111 2.64 -7.54 6.26
N ILE A 112 3.13 -6.31 6.03
CA ILE A 112 3.21 -5.28 7.07
C ILE A 112 1.81 -4.96 7.61
N GLU A 113 0.84 -4.68 6.73
CA GLU A 113 -0.50 -4.26 7.18
C GLU A 113 -1.19 -5.33 8.03
N ASN A 114 -1.03 -6.60 7.67
CA ASN A 114 -1.61 -7.70 8.45
C ASN A 114 -0.91 -7.93 9.80
N ALA A 115 0.31 -7.42 9.99
CA ALA A 115 1.07 -7.54 11.24
C ALA A 115 0.88 -6.35 12.20
N ILE A 116 0.36 -5.23 11.71
CA ILE A 116 0.19 -3.98 12.48
C ILE A 116 -1.28 -3.65 12.73
N THR A 117 -1.53 -2.53 13.40
CA THR A 117 -2.87 -1.98 13.62
C THR A 117 -3.02 -0.63 12.93
N LYS A 118 -4.25 -0.08 12.91
CA LYS A 118 -4.50 1.28 12.41
C LYS A 118 -3.95 2.38 13.33
N LYS A 119 -3.50 2.06 14.55
CA LYS A 119 -2.79 3.00 15.43
C LYS A 119 -1.32 3.18 15.03
N ASP A 120 -0.70 2.11 14.52
CA ASP A 120 0.66 2.18 13.98
C ASP A 120 0.68 3.08 12.75
N THR A 121 1.81 3.71 12.50
CA THR A 121 1.97 4.64 11.38
C THR A 121 2.89 4.08 10.32
N VAL A 122 2.57 4.35 9.06
CA VAL A 122 3.38 3.92 7.91
C VAL A 122 3.75 5.14 7.10
N ILE A 123 5.02 5.22 6.69
CA ILE A 123 5.51 6.24 5.77
C ILE A 123 6.48 5.60 4.78
N THR A 124 6.43 6.01 3.51
CA THR A 124 7.30 5.46 2.47
C THR A 124 7.65 6.51 1.40
N SER A 125 8.45 6.10 0.42
CA SER A 125 8.80 6.89 -0.75
C SER A 125 7.67 6.90 -1.80
N TYR A 126 7.95 7.34 -3.02
CA TYR A 126 6.98 7.50 -4.11
C TYR A 126 6.37 6.20 -4.67
N ARG A 127 6.84 5.01 -4.26
CA ARG A 127 6.31 3.71 -4.72
C ARG A 127 5.25 3.19 -3.74
N CYS A 128 4.15 3.92 -3.62
CA CYS A 128 3.27 3.86 -2.45
C CYS A 128 1.83 3.37 -2.69
N HIS A 129 1.45 2.97 -3.91
CA HIS A 129 0.04 2.68 -4.22
C HIS A 129 -0.52 1.53 -3.36
N GLY A 130 0.23 0.43 -3.24
CA GLY A 130 -0.12 -0.71 -2.39
C GLY A 130 -0.32 -0.31 -0.93
N PHE A 131 0.61 0.46 -0.35
CA PHE A 131 0.47 0.96 1.02
C PHE A 131 -0.75 1.87 1.18
N THR A 132 -1.02 2.76 0.22
CA THR A 132 -2.17 3.66 0.28
C THR A 132 -3.49 2.87 0.35
N PHE A 133 -3.61 1.84 -0.49
CA PHE A 133 -4.75 0.92 -0.47
C PHE A 133 -4.85 0.15 0.85
N MET A 134 -3.77 -0.50 1.29
CA MET A 134 -3.76 -1.27 2.54
C MET A 134 -4.07 -0.42 3.77
N ARG A 135 -3.67 0.86 3.75
CA ARG A 135 -3.96 1.82 4.82
C ARG A 135 -5.38 2.40 4.78
N GLY A 136 -6.21 1.99 3.83
CA GLY A 136 -7.66 2.16 3.86
C GLY A 136 -8.23 3.04 2.76
N ALA A 137 -7.41 3.53 1.81
CA ALA A 137 -7.94 4.16 0.62
C ALA A 137 -8.63 3.14 -0.29
N SER A 138 -9.71 3.53 -0.96
CA SER A 138 -10.31 2.69 -1.99
C SER A 138 -9.41 2.65 -3.24
N VAL A 139 -9.48 1.56 -4.01
CA VAL A 139 -8.81 1.48 -5.32
C VAL A 139 -9.27 2.63 -6.23
N GLN A 140 -10.56 2.99 -6.20
CA GLN A 140 -11.08 4.11 -6.97
C GLN A 140 -10.43 5.44 -6.58
N ALA A 141 -10.24 5.74 -5.30
CA ALA A 141 -9.60 6.98 -4.85
C ALA A 141 -8.11 7.02 -5.23
N VAL A 142 -7.39 5.89 -5.16
CA VAL A 142 -6.01 5.80 -5.63
C VAL A 142 -5.94 6.07 -7.14
N LEU A 143 -6.72 5.35 -7.94
CA LEU A 143 -6.72 5.49 -9.40
C LEU A 143 -7.18 6.90 -9.85
N ALA A 144 -8.18 7.46 -9.17
CA ALA A 144 -8.65 8.82 -9.43
C ALA A 144 -7.55 9.86 -9.19
N GLU A 145 -6.76 9.71 -8.12
CA GLU A 145 -5.63 10.60 -7.84
C GLU A 145 -4.55 10.51 -8.93
N LEU A 146 -4.20 9.29 -9.35
CA LEU A 146 -3.24 9.08 -10.44
C LEU A 146 -3.71 9.68 -11.77
N MET A 147 -5.02 9.69 -12.02
CA MET A 147 -5.63 10.33 -13.20
C MET A 147 -5.92 11.83 -13.01
N GLY A 148 -5.55 12.42 -11.86
CA GLY A 148 -5.78 13.84 -11.57
C GLY A 148 -7.26 14.22 -11.45
N ARG A 149 -8.08 13.35 -10.86
CA ARG A 149 -9.53 13.56 -10.68
C ARG A 149 -9.88 14.03 -9.28
N ARG A 150 -11.00 14.74 -9.14
CA ARG A 150 -11.45 15.33 -7.87
C ARG A 150 -11.74 14.30 -6.78
N SER A 151 -12.13 13.08 -7.15
CA SER A 151 -12.34 11.99 -6.19
C SER A 151 -11.06 11.27 -5.75
N GLY A 152 -9.89 11.76 -6.17
CA GLY A 152 -8.60 11.27 -5.70
C GLY A 152 -8.40 11.49 -4.20
N VAL A 153 -7.54 10.68 -3.58
CA VAL A 153 -7.22 10.79 -2.13
C VAL A 153 -6.66 12.17 -1.74
N SER A 154 -6.07 12.90 -2.68
CA SER A 154 -5.54 14.26 -2.53
C SER A 154 -6.22 15.23 -3.50
N TYR A 155 -7.46 14.92 -3.90
CA TYR A 155 -8.32 15.72 -4.78
C TYR A 155 -7.71 16.05 -6.15
N GLY A 156 -6.80 15.20 -6.64
CA GLY A 156 -6.10 15.38 -7.92
C GLY A 156 -4.92 16.35 -7.88
N LYS A 157 -4.49 16.81 -6.69
CA LYS A 157 -3.33 17.71 -6.53
C LYS A 157 -1.99 16.97 -6.40
N GLY A 158 -1.99 15.75 -5.90
CA GLY A 158 -0.78 15.02 -5.52
C GLY A 158 -0.24 14.12 -6.64
N GLY A 159 -1.13 13.42 -7.35
CA GLY A 159 -0.76 12.38 -8.32
C GLY A 159 -0.12 11.16 -7.67
N SER A 160 0.60 10.36 -8.47
CA SER A 160 1.13 9.03 -8.07
C SER A 160 2.03 9.05 -6.83
N MET A 161 2.82 10.11 -6.65
CA MET A 161 3.84 10.15 -5.60
C MET A 161 3.33 10.63 -4.25
N HIS A 162 2.18 11.32 -4.19
CA HIS A 162 1.73 12.07 -3.01
C HIS A 162 0.31 11.65 -2.61
N LEU A 163 0.20 10.39 -2.21
CA LEU A 163 -1.01 9.77 -1.68
C LEU A 163 -0.94 9.75 -0.16
N TYR A 164 -2.02 10.07 0.54
CA TYR A 164 -2.09 10.06 2.00
C TYR A 164 -3.36 9.35 2.47
N ALA A 165 -3.33 8.73 3.64
CA ALA A 165 -4.50 8.10 4.27
C ALA A 165 -4.35 8.13 5.81
N PRO A 166 -5.43 7.90 6.59
CA PRO A 166 -5.31 7.79 8.04
C PRO A 166 -4.23 6.79 8.48
N GLY A 167 -3.27 7.25 9.29
CA GLY A 167 -2.11 6.46 9.70
C GLY A 167 -1.15 6.08 8.56
N PHE A 168 -1.24 6.74 7.40
CA PHE A 168 -0.31 6.65 6.28
C PHE A 168 0.16 8.06 5.89
N TYR A 169 1.40 8.37 6.23
CA TYR A 169 2.01 9.69 6.03
C TYR A 169 2.66 9.85 4.66
N GLY A 170 2.25 8.96 3.77
CA GLY A 170 2.21 9.18 2.36
C GLY A 170 3.38 8.65 1.58
N GLY A 171 3.27 8.86 0.27
CA GLY A 171 4.39 8.77 -0.65
C GLY A 171 5.19 10.07 -0.67
N ASN A 172 6.50 9.93 -0.60
CA ASN A 172 7.42 11.05 -0.55
C ASN A 172 8.35 11.04 -1.77
N GLY A 173 8.36 12.15 -2.52
CA GLY A 173 9.10 12.26 -3.78
C GLY A 173 10.61 12.48 -3.63
N ILE A 174 11.05 12.98 -2.46
CA ILE A 174 12.46 13.30 -2.20
C ILE A 174 13.13 12.11 -1.53
N VAL A 175 14.09 11.50 -2.22
CA VAL A 175 14.75 10.25 -1.80
C VAL A 175 15.38 10.41 -0.42
N GLY A 176 14.91 9.63 0.56
CA GLY A 176 15.42 9.58 1.92
C GLY A 176 14.81 10.62 2.87
N ALA A 177 14.07 11.61 2.36
CA ALA A 177 13.48 12.67 3.19
C ALA A 177 12.38 12.15 4.12
N GLN A 178 11.74 11.03 3.77
CA GLN A 178 10.74 10.41 4.61
C GLN A 178 11.32 9.76 5.87
N VAL A 179 12.61 9.44 5.88
CA VAL A 179 13.22 8.68 6.99
C VAL A 179 13.30 9.50 8.29
N PRO A 180 13.81 10.76 8.27
CA PRO A 180 13.68 11.63 9.43
C PRO A 180 12.23 11.90 9.84
N LEU A 181 11.29 11.96 8.88
CA LEU A 181 9.86 12.15 9.18
C LEU A 181 9.29 10.93 9.90
N GLY A 182 9.62 9.71 9.47
CA GLY A 182 9.23 8.47 10.13
C GLY A 182 9.76 8.37 11.55
N ALA A 183 11.04 8.71 11.77
CA ALA A 183 11.59 8.84 13.12
C ALA A 183 10.82 9.88 13.98
N GLY A 184 10.39 11.00 13.40
CA GLY A 184 9.54 11.99 14.06
C GLY A 184 8.14 11.47 14.44
N LEU A 185 7.53 10.62 13.60
CA LEU A 185 6.27 9.94 13.92
C LEU A 185 6.45 8.94 15.07
N ALA A 186 7.57 8.19 15.08
CA ALA A 186 7.89 7.28 16.17
C ALA A 186 8.10 8.05 17.48
N PHE A 187 8.77 9.20 17.43
CA PHE A 187 8.87 10.10 18.57
C PHE A 187 7.48 10.57 19.05
N ALA A 188 6.55 10.87 18.15
CA ALA A 188 5.20 11.27 18.53
C ALA A 188 4.43 10.14 19.25
N HIS A 189 4.57 8.88 18.81
CA HIS A 189 4.00 7.73 19.51
C HIS A 189 4.56 7.59 20.93
N GLN A 190 5.89 7.67 21.07
CA GLN A 190 6.55 7.63 22.37
C GLN A 190 6.12 8.80 23.27
N TYR A 191 6.08 10.02 22.73
CA TYR A 191 5.71 11.22 23.47
C TYR A 191 4.27 11.15 24.02
N LYS A 192 3.37 10.51 23.27
CA LYS A 192 1.97 10.28 23.65
C LYS A 192 1.76 9.02 24.48
N ASN A 193 2.81 8.23 24.75
CA ASN A 193 2.73 6.92 25.40
C ASN A 193 1.74 5.97 24.69
N GLU A 194 1.79 5.93 23.36
CA GLU A 194 0.96 5.04 22.56
C GLU A 194 1.63 3.67 22.41
N ASP A 195 0.85 2.60 22.54
CA ASP A 195 1.26 1.23 22.19
C ASP A 195 1.22 1.06 20.66
N ALA A 196 2.10 1.79 19.98
CA ALA A 196 2.18 1.90 18.54
C ALA A 196 3.62 2.21 18.10
N CYS A 197 3.95 1.84 16.87
CA CYS A 197 5.24 2.10 16.26
C CYS A 197 5.09 2.72 14.87
N THR A 198 6.18 3.23 14.32
CA THR A 198 6.25 3.69 12.93
C THR A 198 7.01 2.69 12.08
N PHE A 199 6.42 2.25 10.98
CA PHE A 199 7.11 1.60 9.87
C PHE A 199 7.54 2.66 8.86
N ASP A 200 8.84 2.89 8.79
CA ASP A 200 9.49 3.92 8.00
C ASP A 200 10.30 3.30 6.87
N LEU A 201 9.71 3.30 5.67
CA LEU A 201 10.22 2.58 4.53
C LEU A 201 11.07 3.44 3.60
N TYR A 202 12.13 2.85 3.07
CA TYR A 202 13.01 3.46 2.07
C TYR A 202 13.61 2.38 1.15
N GLY A 203 14.08 2.75 -0.05
CA GLY A 203 14.67 1.79 -0.99
C GLY A 203 16.19 1.60 -0.81
N ASP A 204 16.76 0.58 -1.45
CA ASP A 204 18.21 0.31 -1.44
C ASP A 204 19.04 1.53 -1.89
N GLY A 205 18.60 2.26 -2.91
CA GLY A 205 19.26 3.50 -3.33
C GLY A 205 19.17 4.63 -2.29
N ALA A 206 18.07 4.70 -1.54
CA ALA A 206 17.86 5.71 -0.50
C ALA A 206 18.70 5.45 0.75
N SER A 207 19.13 4.21 0.99
CA SER A 207 19.95 3.82 2.14
C SER A 207 21.29 4.56 2.23
N ASN A 208 21.74 5.19 1.14
CA ASN A 208 22.98 5.97 1.06
C ASN A 208 22.79 7.48 1.36
N GLN A 209 21.58 7.92 1.68
CA GLN A 209 21.31 9.32 2.04
C GLN A 209 21.83 9.63 3.45
N GLY A 210 22.53 10.75 3.63
CA GLY A 210 23.11 11.13 4.94
C GLY A 210 22.07 11.22 6.05
N GLN A 211 20.92 11.82 5.76
CA GLN A 211 19.80 11.99 6.71
C GLN A 211 19.23 10.66 7.24
N VAL A 212 19.44 9.54 6.53
CA VAL A 212 19.05 8.20 7.04
C VAL A 212 19.91 7.82 8.25
N PHE A 213 21.22 8.08 8.19
CA PHE A 213 22.13 7.80 9.31
C PHE A 213 21.94 8.79 10.47
N GLU A 214 21.60 10.04 10.18
CA GLU A 214 21.21 11.02 11.21
C GLU A 214 19.95 10.55 11.96
N ALA A 215 18.94 10.08 11.22
CA ALA A 215 17.73 9.51 11.80
C ALA A 215 18.00 8.24 12.63
N PHE A 216 18.87 7.33 12.15
CA PHE A 216 19.31 6.16 12.93
C PHE A 216 19.94 6.57 14.27
N ASN A 217 20.88 7.51 14.25
CA ASN A 217 21.55 7.97 15.46
C ASN A 217 20.56 8.53 16.48
N MET A 218 19.68 9.44 16.05
CA MET A 218 18.68 10.06 16.92
C MET A 218 17.65 9.04 17.43
N ALA A 219 17.18 8.15 16.56
CA ALA A 219 16.22 7.12 16.94
C ALA A 219 16.79 6.15 17.96
N LYS A 220 18.06 5.75 17.82
CA LYS A 220 18.72 4.90 18.81
C LYS A 220 18.97 5.64 20.12
N LEU A 221 19.45 6.89 20.05
CA LEU A 221 19.73 7.73 21.22
C LEU A 221 18.50 7.90 22.10
N TYR A 222 17.33 8.11 21.49
CA TYR A 222 16.06 8.30 22.21
C TYR A 222 15.24 7.02 22.39
N ASN A 223 15.75 5.89 21.90
CA ASN A 223 15.11 4.58 21.96
C ASN A 223 13.70 4.59 21.35
N LEU A 224 13.55 5.23 20.18
CA LEU A 224 12.25 5.43 19.52
C LEU A 224 11.64 4.11 19.00
N PRO A 225 10.30 3.96 19.01
CA PRO A 225 9.60 2.80 18.44
C PRO A 225 9.53 2.90 16.91
N CYS A 226 10.69 2.90 16.24
CA CYS A 226 10.80 3.08 14.79
C CYS A 226 11.37 1.82 14.12
N VAL A 227 10.60 1.24 13.19
CA VAL A 227 11.03 0.17 12.30
C VAL A 227 11.52 0.80 11.00
N PHE A 228 12.83 0.85 10.81
CA PHE A 228 13.45 1.34 9.59
C PHE A 228 13.52 0.21 8.55
N ALA A 229 12.71 0.27 7.51
CA ALA A 229 12.55 -0.84 6.57
C ALA A 229 13.10 -0.51 5.17
N CYS A 230 14.23 -1.13 4.83
CA CYS A 230 14.82 -1.07 3.50
C CYS A 230 14.12 -2.06 2.55
N GLU A 231 13.41 -1.56 1.54
CA GLU A 231 12.91 -2.34 0.41
C GLU A 231 14.03 -2.54 -0.62
N ASN A 232 14.81 -3.62 -0.47
CA ASN A 232 15.91 -3.94 -1.37
C ASN A 232 15.42 -4.66 -2.62
N ASN A 233 15.05 -3.90 -3.66
CA ASN A 233 14.67 -4.44 -4.97
C ASN A 233 15.84 -4.53 -5.97
N LYS A 234 17.07 -4.47 -5.44
CA LYS A 234 18.36 -4.63 -6.14
C LYS A 234 18.80 -3.43 -7.00
N TYR A 235 17.94 -2.44 -7.24
CA TYR A 235 18.22 -1.35 -8.18
C TYR A 235 17.63 0.01 -7.76
N GLY A 236 18.51 0.93 -7.35
CA GLY A 236 18.24 2.36 -7.24
C GLY A 236 18.14 3.02 -8.62
N MET A 237 16.91 3.20 -9.11
CA MET A 237 16.62 3.61 -10.49
C MET A 237 17.24 2.64 -11.52
N GLY A 238 18.40 2.96 -12.09
CA GLY A 238 19.15 2.10 -13.01
C GLY A 238 20.50 1.61 -12.45
N THR A 239 20.82 1.92 -11.19
CA THR A 239 22.10 1.55 -10.56
C THR A 239 21.90 0.34 -9.66
N ALA A 240 22.56 -0.76 -9.98
CA ALA A 240 22.55 -1.96 -9.14
C ALA A 240 23.12 -1.66 -7.74
N ALA A 241 22.61 -2.35 -6.71
CA ALA A 241 23.03 -2.22 -5.32
C ALA A 241 24.56 -2.28 -5.13
N SER A 242 25.23 -3.23 -5.78
CA SER A 242 26.68 -3.42 -5.71
C SER A 242 27.49 -2.29 -6.37
N ARG A 243 26.86 -1.44 -7.17
CA ARG A 243 27.48 -0.27 -7.82
C ARG A 243 27.21 1.03 -7.07
N SER A 244 26.23 1.06 -6.17
CA SER A 244 25.85 2.24 -5.39
C SER A 244 26.27 2.15 -3.93
N SER A 245 26.49 0.94 -3.40
CA SER A 245 26.68 0.69 -1.97
C SER A 245 27.90 -0.19 -1.74
N ALA A 246 28.85 0.29 -0.93
CA ALA A 246 30.03 -0.51 -0.55
C ALA A 246 29.66 -1.72 0.35
N MET A 247 28.57 -1.61 1.10
CA MET A 247 27.95 -2.68 1.87
C MET A 247 26.51 -2.85 1.41
N THR A 248 26.19 -4.02 0.83
CA THR A 248 24.87 -4.37 0.29
C THR A 248 24.01 -5.17 1.28
N GLU A 249 24.51 -5.41 2.49
CA GLU A 249 23.76 -5.98 3.61
C GLU A 249 23.07 -4.83 4.35
N TYR A 250 21.91 -4.40 3.84
CA TYR A 250 21.25 -3.17 4.26
C TYR A 250 20.74 -3.24 5.71
N PHE A 251 20.34 -4.42 6.18
CA PHE A 251 19.94 -4.65 7.57
C PHE A 251 21.05 -4.35 8.60
N LYS A 252 22.32 -4.36 8.19
CA LYS A 252 23.48 -4.05 9.06
C LYS A 252 23.85 -2.55 9.06
N ARG A 253 23.23 -1.75 8.19
CA ARG A 253 23.59 -0.33 7.98
C ARG A 253 23.23 0.57 9.14
N GLY A 254 22.34 0.12 10.04
CA GLY A 254 22.06 0.76 11.32
C GLY A 254 23.24 0.73 12.29
N GLN A 255 24.31 -0.01 12.00
CA GLN A 255 25.51 -0.17 12.83
C GLN A 255 25.20 -0.66 14.24
N TYR A 256 24.92 0.25 15.17
CA TYR A 256 24.56 -0.05 16.55
C TYR A 256 23.05 -0.32 16.75
N ILE A 257 22.24 -0.23 15.69
CA ILE A 257 20.84 -0.66 15.69
C ILE A 257 20.76 -2.12 15.21
N PRO A 258 20.11 -3.02 15.97
CA PRO A 258 19.89 -4.40 15.52
C PRO A 258 19.15 -4.46 14.18
N GLY A 259 19.43 -5.52 13.42
CA GLY A 259 18.99 -5.68 12.05
C GLY A 259 18.37 -7.04 11.77
N LEU A 260 17.39 -7.09 10.86
CA LEU A 260 16.79 -8.33 10.38
C LEU A 260 16.64 -8.28 8.85
N LYS A 261 17.35 -9.16 8.14
CA LYS A 261 17.08 -9.42 6.72
C LYS A 261 15.91 -10.39 6.61
N VAL A 262 15.02 -10.14 5.66
CA VAL A 262 13.77 -10.87 5.44
C VAL A 262 13.63 -11.22 3.97
N ASN A 263 13.18 -12.44 3.66
CA ASN A 263 12.70 -12.77 2.32
C ASN A 263 11.43 -11.95 1.99
N GLY A 264 11.60 -10.83 1.30
CA GLY A 264 10.52 -9.92 0.91
C GLY A 264 9.65 -10.42 -0.26
N MET A 265 9.93 -11.62 -0.78
CA MET A 265 9.10 -12.30 -1.78
C MET A 265 8.14 -13.33 -1.15
N ASP A 266 8.31 -13.63 0.14
CA ASP A 266 7.42 -14.52 0.91
C ASP A 266 6.61 -13.69 1.91
N ILE A 267 5.31 -13.56 1.65
CA ILE A 267 4.39 -12.79 2.51
C ILE A 267 4.29 -13.36 3.93
N LEU A 268 4.49 -14.67 4.13
CA LEU A 268 4.46 -15.29 5.45
C LEU A 268 5.68 -14.87 6.27
N ALA A 269 6.85 -14.83 5.63
CA ALA A 269 8.08 -14.29 6.22
C ALA A 269 7.94 -12.78 6.52
N VAL A 270 7.39 -11.99 5.58
CA VAL A 270 7.14 -10.55 5.80
C VAL A 270 6.19 -10.33 6.97
N TYR A 271 5.07 -11.03 7.04
CA TYR A 271 4.11 -10.92 8.15
C TYR A 271 4.79 -11.21 9.49
N GLN A 272 5.51 -12.34 9.60
CA GLN A 272 6.14 -12.75 10.85
C GLN A 272 7.24 -11.79 11.28
N ALA A 273 8.09 -11.32 10.35
CA ALA A 273 9.11 -10.32 10.65
C ALA A 273 8.53 -8.97 11.04
N SER A 274 7.45 -8.53 10.39
CA SER A 274 6.78 -7.27 10.70
C SER A 274 6.11 -7.33 12.07
N LYS A 275 5.50 -8.47 12.41
CA LYS A 275 4.93 -8.71 13.73
C LYS A 275 6.02 -8.66 14.81
N PHE A 276 7.12 -9.36 14.58
CA PHE A 276 8.29 -9.31 15.47
C PHE A 276 8.84 -7.89 15.64
N ALA A 277 8.97 -7.12 14.55
CA ALA A 277 9.49 -5.76 14.57
C ALA A 277 8.58 -4.79 15.33
N LYS A 278 7.26 -4.94 15.16
CA LYS A 278 6.27 -4.22 15.96
C LYS A 278 6.43 -4.57 17.44
N ASP A 279 6.36 -5.86 17.79
CA ASP A 279 6.46 -6.35 19.16
C ASP A 279 7.79 -5.91 19.82
N TRP A 280 8.88 -5.87 19.05
CA TRP A 280 10.18 -5.31 19.46
C TRP A 280 10.08 -3.84 19.85
N CYS A 281 9.55 -2.99 18.96
CA CYS A 281 9.46 -1.56 19.19
C CYS A 281 8.55 -1.22 20.37
N VAL A 282 7.36 -1.81 20.43
CA VAL A 282 6.38 -1.52 21.49
C VAL A 282 6.82 -2.06 22.86
N SER A 283 7.65 -3.10 22.91
CA SER A 283 8.27 -3.58 24.15
C SER A 283 9.41 -2.67 24.68
N GLY A 284 9.67 -1.53 24.02
CA GLY A 284 10.65 -0.55 24.48
C GLY A 284 12.09 -0.91 24.18
N LYS A 285 12.36 -1.83 23.24
CA LYS A 285 13.72 -2.20 22.82
C LYS A 285 14.37 -1.20 21.84
N GLY A 286 13.65 -0.12 21.52
CA GLY A 286 14.08 0.92 20.60
C GLY A 286 13.92 0.55 19.14
N PRO A 287 14.66 1.22 18.24
CA PRO A 287 14.48 1.02 16.82
C PRO A 287 15.04 -0.31 16.33
N LEU A 288 14.58 -0.74 15.16
CA LEU A 288 15.02 -1.95 14.48
C LEU A 288 15.18 -1.66 12.98
N VAL A 289 16.24 -2.19 12.35
CA VAL A 289 16.44 -2.09 10.89
C VAL A 289 15.99 -3.39 10.21
N LEU A 290 15.04 -3.31 9.29
CA LEU A 290 14.64 -4.41 8.44
C LEU A 290 15.18 -4.23 7.03
N GLU A 291 15.58 -5.33 6.38
CA GLU A 291 15.79 -5.39 4.95
C GLU A 291 14.83 -6.41 4.34
N TYR A 292 13.83 -5.94 3.61
CA TYR A 292 13.01 -6.81 2.77
C TYR A 292 13.71 -7.00 1.43
N GLU A 293 14.32 -8.17 1.25
CA GLU A 293 14.91 -8.56 -0.02
C GLU A 293 13.79 -8.93 -1.01
N THR A 294 13.54 -8.06 -1.98
CA THR A 294 12.38 -8.16 -2.87
C THR A 294 12.78 -7.88 -4.33
N TYR A 295 11.80 -7.76 -5.22
CA TYR A 295 12.05 -7.47 -6.62
C TYR A 295 10.88 -6.76 -7.30
N ARG A 296 11.19 -5.72 -8.10
CA ARG A 296 10.21 -5.03 -8.96
C ARG A 296 10.29 -5.57 -10.39
N TYR A 297 9.15 -6.00 -10.95
CA TYR A 297 9.12 -6.55 -12.31
C TYR A 297 9.16 -5.48 -13.40
N GLY A 298 8.56 -4.32 -13.14
CA GLY A 298 8.65 -3.16 -14.02
C GLY A 298 9.98 -2.43 -13.88
N GLY A 299 10.28 -1.52 -14.81
CA GLY A 299 11.37 -0.56 -14.67
C GLY A 299 11.16 0.40 -13.49
N HIS A 300 12.02 1.39 -13.35
CA HIS A 300 11.97 2.28 -12.19
C HIS A 300 10.61 2.97 -12.06
N SER A 301 10.16 3.56 -13.17
CA SER A 301 8.87 4.19 -13.39
C SER A 301 8.35 3.82 -14.78
N MET A 302 7.16 4.29 -15.14
CA MET A 302 6.60 4.07 -16.48
C MET A 302 7.43 4.67 -17.64
N SER A 303 8.37 5.59 -17.38
CA SER A 303 9.28 6.12 -18.41
C SER A 303 10.54 5.27 -18.60
N ASP A 304 10.77 4.29 -17.73
CA ASP A 304 11.94 3.42 -17.76
C ASP A 304 11.54 1.99 -18.15
N PRO A 305 11.98 1.48 -19.32
CA PRO A 305 11.73 0.10 -19.72
C PRO A 305 12.41 -0.95 -18.83
N GLY A 306 13.47 -0.56 -18.11
CA GLY A 306 14.19 -1.43 -17.17
C GLY A 306 15.07 -2.51 -17.81
N THR A 307 15.43 -2.37 -19.09
CA THR A 307 16.21 -3.37 -19.86
C THR A 307 17.65 -2.97 -20.12
N THR A 308 18.09 -1.77 -19.75
CA THR A 308 19.44 -1.27 -20.02
C THR A 308 20.45 -1.63 -18.92
N TYR A 309 19.97 -2.06 -17.76
CA TYR A 309 20.79 -2.31 -16.56
C TYR A 309 20.55 -3.68 -15.92
N ARG A 310 19.71 -4.51 -16.53
CA ARG A 310 19.39 -5.90 -16.14
C ARG A 310 18.74 -6.66 -17.30
N THR A 311 18.77 -7.98 -17.25
CA THR A 311 18.27 -8.82 -18.35
C THR A 311 16.78 -9.15 -18.20
N ARG A 312 16.13 -9.49 -19.31
CA ARG A 312 14.74 -10.00 -19.27
C ARG A 312 14.67 -11.37 -18.57
N ASP A 313 15.71 -12.18 -18.73
CA ASP A 313 15.82 -13.51 -18.12
C ASP A 313 15.86 -13.42 -16.60
N GLU A 314 16.56 -12.43 -16.04
CA GLU A 314 16.57 -12.18 -14.59
C GLU A 314 15.16 -11.88 -14.07
N ILE A 315 14.42 -10.98 -14.75
CA ILE A 315 13.04 -10.63 -14.37
C ILE A 315 12.11 -11.86 -14.49
N GLN A 316 12.25 -12.63 -15.58
CA GLN A 316 11.44 -13.82 -15.80
C GLN A 316 11.76 -14.92 -14.77
N HIS A 317 13.03 -15.10 -14.42
CA HIS A 317 13.46 -16.00 -13.36
C HIS A 317 12.81 -15.61 -12.03
N MET A 318 12.93 -14.34 -11.63
CA MET A 318 12.30 -13.86 -10.40
C MET A 318 10.78 -14.06 -10.40
N ARG A 319 10.09 -13.70 -11.49
CA ARG A 319 8.63 -13.88 -11.59
C ARG A 319 8.19 -15.34 -11.58
N SER A 320 8.93 -16.23 -12.23
CA SER A 320 8.51 -17.63 -12.36
C SER A 320 8.84 -18.48 -11.13
N LYS A 321 9.84 -18.07 -10.33
CA LYS A 321 10.33 -18.84 -9.18
C LYS A 321 9.95 -18.24 -7.83
N ASN A 322 9.80 -16.93 -7.75
CA ASN A 322 9.69 -16.22 -6.48
C ASN A 322 8.50 -15.25 -6.45
N ASP A 323 7.48 -15.38 -7.31
CA ASP A 323 6.34 -14.46 -7.27
C ASP A 323 5.55 -14.62 -5.95
N PRO A 324 5.26 -13.52 -5.22
CA PRO A 324 4.68 -13.62 -3.89
C PRO A 324 3.25 -14.15 -3.89
N ILE A 325 2.49 -13.88 -4.95
CA ILE A 325 1.12 -14.37 -5.12
C ILE A 325 1.13 -15.85 -5.45
N ALA A 326 2.00 -16.27 -6.37
CA ALA A 326 2.17 -17.67 -6.71
C ALA A 326 2.67 -18.50 -5.51
N GLY A 327 3.61 -17.97 -4.73
CA GLY A 327 4.10 -18.59 -3.51
C GLY A 327 3.00 -18.84 -2.49
N LEU A 328 2.22 -17.81 -2.12
CA LEU A 328 1.12 -17.99 -1.17
C LEU A 328 0.03 -18.91 -1.71
N LYS A 329 -0.26 -18.88 -3.02
CA LYS A 329 -1.20 -19.81 -3.65
C LYS A 329 -0.83 -21.27 -3.36
N MET A 330 0.46 -21.63 -3.47
CA MET A 330 0.92 -22.99 -3.19
C MET A 330 0.63 -23.40 -1.74
N TYR A 331 0.94 -22.53 -0.77
CA TYR A 331 0.61 -22.76 0.63
C TYR A 331 -0.89 -22.93 0.87
N LEU A 332 -1.74 -22.09 0.26
CA LEU A 332 -3.20 -22.21 0.41
C LEU A 332 -3.74 -23.56 -0.08
N MET A 333 -3.14 -24.11 -1.14
CA MET A 333 -3.52 -25.42 -1.67
C MET A 333 -3.00 -26.56 -0.79
N GLU A 334 -1.72 -26.51 -0.40
CA GLU A 334 -1.09 -27.53 0.47
C GLU A 334 -1.77 -27.64 1.82
N LEU A 335 -2.19 -26.52 2.40
CA LEU A 335 -2.87 -26.43 3.69
C LEU A 335 -4.40 -26.66 3.58
N ASN A 336 -4.91 -26.99 2.38
CA ASN A 336 -6.34 -27.15 2.10
C ASN A 336 -7.19 -25.96 2.57
N VAL A 337 -6.67 -24.73 2.38
CA VAL A 337 -7.38 -23.47 2.68
C VAL A 337 -8.27 -23.06 1.52
N ALA A 338 -7.82 -23.29 0.29
CA ALA A 338 -8.59 -23.00 -0.92
C ALA A 338 -8.25 -23.97 -2.04
N THR A 339 -9.26 -24.31 -2.84
CA THR A 339 -9.10 -25.10 -4.06
C THR A 339 -8.64 -24.22 -5.23
N GLU A 340 -8.12 -24.86 -6.29
CA GLU A 340 -7.71 -24.18 -7.52
C GLU A 340 -8.87 -23.37 -8.16
N ASP A 341 -10.10 -23.88 -8.10
CA ASP A 341 -11.27 -23.22 -8.68
C ASP A 341 -11.70 -22.00 -7.85
N GLU A 342 -11.59 -22.07 -6.52
CA GLU A 342 -11.82 -20.92 -5.64
C GLU A 342 -10.77 -19.83 -5.87
N ILE A 343 -9.49 -20.20 -5.99
CA ILE A 343 -8.41 -19.26 -6.33
C ILE A 343 -8.70 -18.54 -7.65
N LYS A 344 -9.08 -19.26 -8.71
CA LYS A 344 -9.48 -18.66 -9.99
C LYS A 344 -10.70 -17.74 -9.84
N ALA A 345 -11.66 -18.11 -9.01
CA ALA A 345 -12.83 -17.28 -8.74
C ALA A 345 -12.43 -15.97 -8.05
N TYR A 346 -11.51 -16.00 -7.09
CA TYR A 346 -10.98 -14.80 -6.45
C TYR A 346 -10.21 -13.91 -7.43
N ASP A 347 -9.36 -14.47 -8.29
CA ASP A 347 -8.64 -13.72 -9.31
C ASP A 347 -9.60 -12.99 -10.27
N LYS A 348 -10.68 -13.68 -10.67
CA LYS A 348 -11.73 -13.10 -11.51
C LYS A 348 -12.51 -12.01 -10.78
N ALA A 349 -12.83 -12.23 -9.51
CA ALA A 349 -13.53 -11.24 -8.67
C ALA A 349 -12.69 -9.98 -8.47
N ALA A 350 -11.41 -10.13 -8.15
CA ALA A 350 -10.48 -9.01 -7.99
C ALA A 350 -10.32 -8.22 -9.30
N ARG A 351 -10.21 -8.92 -10.45
CA ARG A 351 -10.19 -8.27 -11.75
C ARG A 351 -11.46 -7.46 -12.00
N LYS A 352 -12.64 -8.08 -11.83
CA LYS A 352 -13.93 -7.42 -12.01
C LYS A 352 -14.05 -6.19 -11.10
N TYR A 353 -13.69 -6.33 -9.83
CA TYR A 353 -13.69 -5.23 -8.87
C TYR A 353 -12.82 -4.07 -9.34
N VAL A 354 -11.55 -4.32 -9.70
CA VAL A 354 -10.64 -3.26 -10.17
C VAL A 354 -11.13 -2.62 -11.47
N ASP A 355 -11.66 -3.40 -12.42
CA ASP A 355 -12.23 -2.88 -13.66
C ASP A 355 -13.40 -1.90 -13.36
N GLU A 356 -14.30 -2.25 -12.42
CA GLU A 356 -15.37 -1.35 -11.96
C GLU A 356 -14.83 -0.08 -11.28
N GLN A 357 -13.76 -0.20 -10.46
CA GLN A 357 -13.14 0.96 -9.81
C GLN A 357 -12.44 1.89 -10.82
N VAL A 358 -11.87 1.35 -11.90
CA VAL A 358 -11.32 2.12 -13.02
C VAL A 358 -12.41 2.95 -13.69
N GLU A 359 -13.55 2.35 -14.00
CA GLU A 359 -14.69 3.05 -14.62
C GLU A 359 -15.18 4.19 -13.74
N LEU A 360 -15.35 3.95 -12.43
CA LEU A 360 -15.75 4.97 -11.47
C LEU A 360 -14.73 6.12 -11.36
N ALA A 361 -13.43 5.79 -11.30
CA ALA A 361 -12.37 6.78 -11.24
C ALA A 361 -12.30 7.62 -12.53
N ASP A 362 -12.48 7.01 -13.69
CA ASP A 362 -12.41 7.68 -14.99
C ASP A 362 -13.64 8.57 -15.26
N ALA A 363 -14.81 8.16 -14.75
CA ALA A 363 -16.03 8.94 -14.80
C ALA A 363 -16.02 10.14 -13.82
N SER A 364 -15.16 10.13 -12.80
CA SER A 364 -15.04 11.24 -11.86
C SER A 364 -14.59 12.52 -12.56
N PRO A 365 -15.19 13.69 -12.26
CA PRO A 365 -14.75 14.95 -12.85
C PRO A 365 -13.30 15.27 -12.44
N ALA A 366 -12.58 15.97 -13.32
CA ALA A 366 -11.37 16.66 -12.93
C ALA A 366 -11.70 17.79 -11.91
N PRO A 367 -10.73 18.23 -11.08
CA PRO A 367 -10.91 19.44 -10.29
C PRO A 367 -11.27 20.61 -11.21
N GLU A 368 -12.27 21.42 -10.82
CA GLU A 368 -12.66 22.56 -11.64
C GLU A 368 -11.49 23.54 -11.76
N ALA A 369 -11.29 24.12 -12.94
CA ALA A 369 -10.20 25.06 -13.23
C ALA A 369 -10.47 26.46 -12.63
N LYS A 370 -10.69 26.53 -11.32
CA LYS A 370 -10.93 27.76 -10.55
C LYS A 370 -9.72 28.09 -9.69
N MET A 371 -9.39 29.38 -9.58
CA MET A 371 -8.30 29.83 -8.70
C MET A 371 -8.57 29.45 -7.24
N SER A 372 -9.83 29.50 -6.78
CA SER A 372 -10.17 29.07 -5.42
C SER A 372 -9.81 27.61 -5.12
N ILE A 373 -9.84 26.73 -6.12
CA ILE A 373 -9.42 25.32 -5.99
C ILE A 373 -7.90 25.19 -6.13
N LEU A 374 -7.26 26.05 -6.92
CA LEU A 374 -5.80 26.08 -7.01
C LEU A 374 -5.16 26.50 -5.68
N PHE A 375 -5.76 27.47 -4.98
CA PHE A 375 -5.26 28.01 -3.71
C PHE A 375 -5.86 27.37 -2.45
N GLU A 376 -6.80 26.42 -2.59
CA GLU A 376 -7.31 25.67 -1.44
C GLU A 376 -6.19 24.78 -0.84
N ASP A 377 -6.23 24.55 0.47
CA ASP A 377 -5.30 23.70 1.24
C ASP A 377 -3.82 24.14 1.24
N VAL A 378 -3.51 25.37 0.82
CA VAL A 378 -2.16 25.95 1.01
C VAL A 378 -1.85 26.14 2.50
N TYR A 379 -2.87 26.50 3.28
CA TYR A 379 -2.84 26.55 4.74
C TYR A 379 -3.94 25.64 5.29
N ILE A 380 -3.79 25.26 6.56
CA ILE A 380 -4.86 24.59 7.31
C ILE A 380 -6.03 25.58 7.45
N PRO A 381 -7.28 25.15 7.24
CA PRO A 381 -8.44 26.03 7.39
C PRO A 381 -8.45 26.76 8.73
N GLY A 382 -8.52 28.09 8.70
CA GLY A 382 -8.50 28.96 9.88
C GLY A 382 -7.10 29.43 10.30
N THR A 383 -6.02 28.98 9.64
CA THR A 383 -4.65 29.45 9.88
C THR A 383 -4.07 30.22 8.70
N GLU A 384 -4.90 30.63 7.76
CA GLU A 384 -4.48 31.39 6.59
C GLU A 384 -3.90 32.75 7.00
N THR A 385 -2.82 33.16 6.33
CA THR A 385 -2.44 34.58 6.32
C THR A 385 -3.48 35.38 5.53
N PRO A 386 -3.61 36.71 5.73
CA PRO A 386 -4.57 37.50 4.94
C PRO A 386 -4.39 37.32 3.43
N THR A 387 -3.13 37.27 2.97
CA THR A 387 -2.79 37.06 1.57
C THR A 387 -1.65 36.06 1.41
N LEU A 388 -1.62 35.41 0.23
CA LEU A 388 -0.50 34.61 -0.26
C LEU A 388 0.11 35.30 -1.48
N ARG A 389 1.39 35.67 -1.37
CA ARG A 389 2.12 36.35 -2.43
C ARG A 389 2.19 35.47 -3.69
N GLY A 390 1.74 36.02 -4.82
CA GLY A 390 1.89 35.41 -6.13
C GLY A 390 3.28 35.63 -6.73
N ARG A 391 3.48 35.15 -7.97
CA ARG A 391 4.76 35.37 -8.70
C ARG A 391 5.02 36.85 -8.96
N VAL A 392 3.96 37.60 -9.21
CA VAL A 392 3.91 39.07 -9.31
C VAL A 392 2.86 39.61 -8.34
N SER A 393 2.87 40.91 -8.08
CA SER A 393 1.92 41.56 -7.17
C SER A 393 0.48 41.19 -7.50
N GLU A 394 0.09 41.25 -8.77
CA GLU A 394 -1.26 41.03 -9.26
C GLU A 394 -1.73 39.57 -9.13
N ASP A 395 -0.81 38.63 -8.92
CA ASP A 395 -1.11 37.21 -8.68
C ASP A 395 -1.32 36.93 -7.16
N THR A 396 -1.24 37.94 -6.30
CA THR A 396 -1.43 37.78 -4.84
C THR A 396 -2.86 37.34 -4.54
N TRP A 397 -2.99 36.20 -3.88
CA TRP A 397 -4.28 35.64 -3.48
C TRP A 397 -4.71 36.19 -2.12
N ASP A 398 -5.98 36.55 -2.00
CA ASP A 398 -6.61 36.96 -0.74
C ASP A 398 -7.63 35.88 -0.33
N PHE A 399 -7.40 35.28 0.84
CA PHE A 399 -8.22 34.17 1.32
C PHE A 399 -9.61 34.62 1.81
N GLN A 400 -9.77 35.88 2.23
CA GLN A 400 -11.08 36.43 2.61
C GLN A 400 -11.91 36.78 1.39
N LYS A 401 -11.31 37.44 0.39
CA LYS A 401 -11.96 37.74 -0.90
C LYS A 401 -12.24 36.47 -1.72
N LYS A 402 -11.48 35.40 -1.48
CA LYS A 402 -11.42 34.20 -2.35
C LYS A 402 -11.13 34.60 -3.80
N GLY A 403 -10.19 35.52 -3.98
CA GLY A 403 -9.84 36.13 -5.25
C GLY A 403 -8.46 36.79 -5.20
N PHE A 404 -8.05 37.41 -6.29
CA PHE A 404 -6.80 38.16 -6.29
C PHE A 404 -6.97 39.49 -5.52
N ALA A 405 -5.97 39.82 -4.69
CA ALA A 405 -5.98 40.99 -3.81
C ALA A 405 -6.02 42.32 -4.59
N PHE A 406 -5.35 42.36 -5.75
CA PHE A 406 -5.16 43.59 -6.54
C PHE A 406 -5.78 43.53 -7.94
N ARG A 407 -6.62 42.53 -8.20
CA ARG A 407 -7.48 42.50 -9.40
C ARG A 407 -8.91 42.67 -8.95
N ASP A 408 -9.67 43.47 -9.69
CA ASP A 408 -11.09 43.71 -9.40
C ASP A 408 -11.89 42.40 -9.48
#